data_AF-A0A524DEU4-F1
#
_entry.id   AF-A0A524DEU4-F1
#
_cell.length_a   1.000
_cell.length_b   1.000
_cell.length_c   1.000
_cell.angle_alpha   90.00
_cell.angle_beta   90.00
_cell.angle_gamma   90.00
#
_symmetry.space_group_name_H-M   'P 1'
#
loop_
_entity.id
_entity.type
_entity.pdbx_description
1 polymer ?
#
loop_
_entity_poly.entity_id
_entity_poly.type
_entity_poly.pdbx_seq_one_letter_code
_entity_poly.pdbx_strand_id
1 'polypeptide(L)'
;LLNDADLSKKLIIASFPWKSISRFKTLYQISKKLKRTLAIQSKLAYTLHSLQDFDSLEIKGILSNEDIKIYLPRKYSMIYSNDDYKNTKYNISHNTNWVKGEHIDLYSDIYGDNIFIKAYEIKPNPSKFILHLNFYDLNELIDVQPPRGSYYFNLKTEPIDESGELEEKVLLNWISMFGLQYEKEDYHASGHASRKDIIEMIKKINPKHLFPVHTENPELFPFHNTEKNIIKGKKYQM
;
A
#
# COMPACT_ATOMS: atom_id res chain seq x y z
N LEU A 1 -16.01 -9.19 -12.43
CA LEU A 1 -15.40 -10.38 -11.77
C LEU A 1 -16.35 -11.56 -11.63
N LEU A 2 -17.50 -11.46 -10.95
CA LEU A 2 -18.38 -12.63 -10.68
C LEU A 2 -18.94 -13.34 -11.94
N ASN A 3 -18.97 -12.65 -13.08
CA ASN A 3 -19.44 -13.20 -14.37
C ASN A 3 -18.30 -13.82 -15.21
N ASP A 4 -17.05 -13.79 -14.73
CA ASP A 4 -15.92 -14.42 -15.41
C ASP A 4 -15.85 -15.90 -15.05
N ALA A 5 -16.18 -16.77 -16.01
CA ALA A 5 -16.19 -18.23 -15.84
C ALA A 5 -14.80 -18.80 -15.48
N ASP A 6 -13.71 -18.09 -15.83
CA ASP A 6 -12.34 -18.51 -15.56
C ASP A 6 -11.74 -17.87 -14.29
N LEU A 7 -12.52 -17.10 -13.52
CA LEU A 7 -12.04 -16.49 -12.28
C LEU A 7 -11.42 -17.54 -11.32
N SER A 8 -11.97 -18.76 -11.31
CA SER A 8 -11.52 -19.92 -10.53
C SER A 8 -10.11 -20.42 -10.89
N LYS A 9 -9.50 -19.90 -11.97
CA LYS A 9 -8.13 -20.23 -12.41
C LYS A 9 -7.18 -19.03 -12.35
N LYS A 10 -7.68 -17.83 -12.05
CA LYS A 10 -6.94 -16.56 -12.16
C LYS A 10 -6.48 -16.04 -10.80
N LEU A 11 -5.30 -15.42 -10.77
CA LEU A 11 -4.85 -14.60 -9.66
C LEU A 11 -5.49 -13.21 -9.76
N ILE A 12 -5.79 -12.60 -8.61
CA ILE A 12 -6.11 -11.18 -8.53
C ILE A 12 -4.93 -10.49 -7.85
N ILE A 13 -4.35 -9.50 -8.52
CA ILE A 13 -3.33 -8.63 -7.96
C ILE A 13 -3.94 -7.25 -7.80
N ALA A 14 -3.70 -6.60 -6.65
CA ALA A 14 -4.16 -5.24 -6.40
C ALA A 14 -2.99 -4.38 -5.90
N SER A 15 -2.89 -3.16 -6.42
CA SER A 15 -1.84 -2.20 -6.07
C SER A 15 -2.45 -0.95 -5.49
N PHE A 16 -2.05 -0.61 -4.27
CA PHE A 16 -2.43 0.63 -3.59
C PHE A 16 -1.36 1.00 -2.55
N PRO A 17 -1.27 2.27 -2.13
CA PRO A 17 -0.28 2.70 -1.17
C PRO A 17 -0.44 1.95 0.15
N TRP A 18 0.65 1.36 0.64
CA TRP A 18 0.64 0.54 1.87
C TRP A 18 0.18 1.27 3.13
N LYS A 19 0.11 2.61 3.10
CA LYS A 19 -0.43 3.45 4.19
C LYS A 19 -1.95 3.64 4.13
N SER A 20 -2.62 3.19 3.07
CA SER A 20 -4.06 3.40 2.88
C SER A 20 -4.88 2.29 3.54
N ILE A 21 -5.26 2.49 4.81
CA ILE A 21 -6.12 1.56 5.56
C ILE A 21 -7.50 1.42 4.93
N SER A 22 -8.06 2.50 4.36
CA SER A 22 -9.36 2.47 3.68
C SER A 22 -9.36 1.51 2.49
N ARG A 23 -8.35 1.59 1.61
CA ARG A 23 -8.21 0.68 0.46
C ARG A 23 -7.97 -0.76 0.90
N PHE A 24 -7.16 -0.96 1.95
CA PHE A 24 -7.01 -2.28 2.56
C PHE A 24 -8.35 -2.86 3.03
N LYS A 25 -9.16 -2.09 3.79
CA LYS A 25 -10.48 -2.54 4.26
C LYS A 25 -11.40 -2.95 3.11
N THR A 26 -11.45 -2.14 2.04
CA THR A 26 -12.22 -2.48 0.84
C THR A 26 -11.74 -3.79 0.19
N LEU A 27 -10.43 -3.93 -0.01
CA LEU A 27 -9.87 -5.13 -0.62
C LEU A 27 -10.08 -6.38 0.26
N TYR A 28 -9.99 -6.22 1.58
CA TYR A 28 -10.25 -7.29 2.54
C TYR A 28 -11.73 -7.73 2.50
N GLN A 29 -12.68 -6.80 2.45
CA GLN A 29 -14.09 -7.16 2.25
C GLN A 29 -14.33 -7.90 0.92
N ILE A 30 -13.64 -7.50 -0.15
CA ILE A 30 -13.69 -8.19 -1.44
C ILE A 30 -13.11 -9.60 -1.33
N SER A 31 -11.97 -9.78 -0.65
CA SER A 31 -11.36 -11.10 -0.47
C SER A 31 -12.29 -12.05 0.27
N LYS A 32 -12.98 -11.57 1.32
CA LYS A 32 -14.02 -12.32 2.05
C LYS A 32 -15.17 -12.74 1.12
N LYS A 33 -15.71 -11.80 0.33
CA LYS A 33 -16.81 -12.08 -0.62
C LYS A 33 -16.41 -13.11 -1.68
N LEU A 34 -15.17 -13.05 -2.15
CA LEU A 34 -14.62 -13.99 -3.12
C LEU A 34 -14.10 -15.29 -2.50
N LYS A 35 -14.14 -15.42 -1.16
CA LYS A 35 -13.57 -16.54 -0.39
C LYS A 35 -12.11 -16.82 -0.73
N ARG A 36 -11.32 -15.74 -0.83
CA ARG A 36 -9.88 -15.76 -1.10
C ARG A 36 -9.10 -15.23 0.09
N THR A 37 -7.95 -15.81 0.35
CA THR A 37 -6.96 -15.29 1.29
C THR A 37 -6.30 -14.06 0.72
N LEU A 38 -6.25 -12.97 1.50
CA LEU A 38 -5.55 -11.75 1.13
C LEU A 38 -4.09 -11.84 1.57
N ALA A 39 -3.18 -11.97 0.61
CA ALA A 39 -1.74 -11.90 0.82
C ALA A 39 -1.28 -10.45 0.71
N ILE A 40 -0.88 -9.85 1.84
CA ILE A 40 -0.44 -8.46 1.94
C ILE A 40 1.08 -8.34 2.01
N GLN A 41 1.64 -7.23 1.54
CA GLN A 41 3.06 -6.98 1.70
C GLN A 41 3.42 -6.67 3.16
N SER A 42 4.67 -6.93 3.53
CA SER A 42 5.18 -6.69 4.87
C SER A 42 5.08 -5.23 5.35
N LYS A 43 5.22 -4.24 4.44
CA LYS A 43 5.02 -2.82 4.77
C LYS A 43 3.58 -2.50 5.18
N LEU A 44 2.60 -3.14 4.54
CA LEU A 44 1.19 -3.01 4.92
C LEU A 44 0.94 -3.75 6.24
N ALA A 45 1.53 -4.94 6.43
CA ALA A 45 1.46 -5.66 7.70
C ALA A 45 2.02 -4.84 8.88
N TYR A 46 3.14 -4.15 8.68
CA TYR A 46 3.70 -3.21 9.66
C TYR A 46 2.69 -2.12 10.01
N THR A 47 2.07 -1.50 9.01
CA THR A 47 1.06 -0.45 9.25
C THR A 47 -0.14 -0.97 10.02
N LEU A 48 -0.63 -2.17 9.68
CA LEU A 48 -1.74 -2.80 10.38
C LEU A 48 -1.39 -3.11 11.83
N HIS A 49 -0.20 -3.66 12.08
CA HIS A 49 0.29 -3.94 13.42
C HIS A 49 0.45 -2.65 14.24
N SER A 50 1.12 -1.63 13.69
CA SER A 50 1.39 -0.37 14.41
C SER A 50 0.15 0.45 14.70
N LEU A 51 -0.92 0.28 13.92
CA LEU A 51 -2.17 1.04 14.07
C LEU A 51 -3.31 0.23 14.70
N GLN A 52 -3.06 -1.01 15.13
CA GLN A 52 -4.12 -1.92 15.59
C GLN A 52 -4.84 -1.45 16.88
N ASP A 53 -4.18 -0.62 17.69
CA ASP A 53 -4.73 -0.11 18.96
C ASP A 53 -5.57 1.17 18.79
N PHE A 54 -5.69 1.69 17.56
CA PHE A 54 -6.61 2.79 17.27
C PHE A 54 -7.99 2.24 16.93
N ASP A 55 -8.88 2.16 17.92
CA ASP A 55 -10.23 1.56 17.78
C ASP A 55 -11.03 2.13 16.60
N SER A 56 -10.89 3.43 16.31
CA SER A 56 -11.54 4.11 15.17
C SER A 56 -11.23 3.51 13.79
N LEU A 57 -10.13 2.76 13.66
CA LEU A 57 -9.74 2.11 12.41
C LEU A 57 -10.35 0.73 12.24
N GLU A 58 -10.86 0.10 13.30
CA GLU A 58 -11.47 -1.25 13.30
C GLU A 58 -10.57 -2.32 12.65
N ILE A 59 -9.27 -2.28 12.94
CA ILE A 59 -8.26 -3.24 12.42
C ILE A 59 -7.59 -4.04 13.54
N LYS A 60 -8.09 -3.93 14.78
CA LYS A 60 -7.54 -4.63 15.94
C LYS A 60 -7.55 -6.15 15.71
N GLY A 61 -6.39 -6.79 15.87
CA GLY A 61 -6.25 -8.24 15.71
C GLY A 61 -6.44 -8.76 14.28
N ILE A 62 -6.54 -7.89 13.26
CA ILE A 62 -6.86 -8.32 11.89
C ILE A 62 -5.82 -9.28 11.30
N LEU A 63 -4.55 -9.13 11.69
CA LEU A 63 -3.46 -10.01 11.26
C LEU A 63 -3.54 -11.42 11.88
N SER A 64 -4.33 -11.62 12.92
CA SER A 64 -4.61 -12.95 13.49
C SER A 64 -5.64 -13.74 12.67
N ASN A 65 -6.32 -13.09 11.70
CA ASN A 65 -7.32 -13.78 10.88
C ASN A 65 -6.65 -14.72 9.87
N GLU A 66 -7.15 -15.96 9.77
CA GLU A 66 -6.58 -16.99 8.89
C GLU A 66 -6.61 -16.62 7.40
N ASP A 67 -7.53 -15.75 7.00
CA ASP A 67 -7.72 -15.27 5.63
C ASP A 67 -6.85 -14.06 5.26
N ILE A 68 -5.94 -13.65 6.15
CA ILE A 68 -4.87 -12.69 5.86
C ILE A 68 -3.53 -13.39 6.04
N LYS A 69 -2.63 -13.14 5.09
CA LYS A 69 -1.24 -13.62 5.14
C LYS A 69 -0.28 -12.51 4.76
N ILE A 70 0.92 -12.56 5.32
CA ILE A 70 2.02 -11.68 4.93
C ILE A 70 2.80 -12.36 3.82
N TYR A 71 2.79 -11.77 2.62
CA TYR A 71 3.60 -12.23 1.50
C TYR A 71 5.09 -12.05 1.84
N LEU A 72 5.80 -13.17 1.86
CA LEU A 72 7.23 -13.21 2.11
C LEU A 72 7.96 -13.34 0.76
N PRO A 73 8.66 -12.29 0.30
CA PRO A 73 9.42 -12.35 -0.94
C PRO A 73 10.69 -13.20 -0.76
N ARG A 74 11.11 -13.83 -1.85
CA ARG A 74 12.38 -14.56 -1.91
C ARG A 74 13.55 -13.58 -1.86
N LYS A 75 14.58 -13.86 -1.06
CA LYS A 75 15.75 -12.98 -0.87
C LYS A 75 17.05 -13.78 -0.88
N TYR A 76 18.15 -13.09 -1.19
CA TYR A 76 19.55 -13.56 -1.18
C TYR A 76 19.78 -15.03 -1.57
N SER A 77 19.73 -15.97 -0.61
CA SER A 77 20.01 -17.39 -0.82
C SER A 77 18.98 -18.12 -1.68
N MET A 78 17.83 -17.49 -1.94
CA MET A 78 16.74 -18.01 -2.76
C MET A 78 15.98 -19.20 -2.15
N ILE A 79 16.17 -19.50 -0.87
CA ILE A 79 15.53 -20.62 -0.17
C ILE A 79 14.69 -20.22 1.05
N TYR A 80 14.43 -18.92 1.26
CA TYR A 80 13.66 -18.40 2.40
C TYR A 80 14.28 -18.75 3.75
N SER A 81 15.61 -18.71 3.84
CA SER A 81 16.33 -18.89 5.09
C SER A 81 16.07 -17.70 6.01
N ASN A 82 16.03 -17.92 7.33
CA ASN A 82 15.96 -16.82 8.31
C ASN A 82 17.08 -15.79 8.09
N ASP A 83 18.24 -16.25 7.61
CA ASP A 83 19.39 -15.41 7.30
C ASP A 83 19.13 -14.42 6.15
N ASP A 84 18.21 -14.75 5.23
CA ASP A 84 17.84 -13.88 4.11
C ASP A 84 17.18 -12.58 4.58
N TYR A 85 16.62 -12.57 5.79
CA TYR A 85 15.83 -11.45 6.31
C TYR A 85 16.57 -10.62 7.36
N LYS A 86 17.82 -10.96 7.70
CA LYS A 86 18.64 -10.23 8.68
C LYS A 86 18.81 -8.74 8.32
N ASN A 87 18.99 -8.44 7.04
CA ASN A 87 19.14 -7.07 6.51
C ASN A 87 17.83 -6.46 6.01
N THR A 88 16.74 -7.23 6.01
CA THR A 88 15.41 -6.80 5.58
C THR A 88 14.37 -7.16 6.64
N LYS A 89 14.70 -6.84 7.91
CA LYS A 89 13.92 -7.28 9.09
C LYS A 89 12.42 -6.96 8.99
N TYR A 90 12.09 -5.83 8.35
CA TYR A 90 10.70 -5.42 8.12
C TYR A 90 9.87 -6.43 7.31
N ASN A 91 10.49 -7.39 6.60
CA ASN A 91 9.80 -8.49 5.92
C ASN A 91 9.21 -9.52 6.88
N ILE A 92 9.83 -9.69 8.05
CA ILE A 92 9.48 -10.73 9.03
C ILE A 92 9.08 -10.17 10.40
N SER A 93 9.24 -8.87 10.61
CA SER A 93 9.03 -8.22 11.90
C SER A 93 8.32 -6.87 11.75
N HIS A 94 7.61 -6.50 12.80
CA HIS A 94 7.05 -5.16 12.98
C HIS A 94 8.05 -4.19 13.63
N ASN A 95 9.21 -4.68 14.08
CA ASN A 95 10.22 -3.86 14.73
C ASN A 95 11.09 -3.11 13.70
N THR A 96 11.18 -1.79 13.85
CA THR A 96 12.01 -0.91 13.00
C THR A 96 13.38 -0.62 13.59
N ASN A 97 13.74 -1.18 14.75
CA ASN A 97 15.03 -0.97 15.38
C ASN A 97 16.13 -1.69 14.58
N TRP A 98 17.04 -0.88 14.05
CA TRP A 98 18.18 -1.32 13.25
C TRP A 98 19.40 -1.65 14.12
N VAL A 99 19.20 -2.01 15.39
CA VAL A 99 20.31 -2.41 16.26
C VAL A 99 20.75 -3.83 15.87
N LYS A 100 22.05 -3.99 15.64
CA LYS A 100 22.66 -5.27 15.29
C LYS A 100 22.81 -6.11 16.56
N GLY A 101 22.27 -7.34 16.55
CA GLY A 101 22.39 -8.28 17.66
C GLY A 101 21.24 -8.28 18.68
N GLU A 102 20.22 -7.43 18.51
CA GLU A 102 19.00 -7.51 19.31
C GLU A 102 18.04 -8.59 18.82
N HIS A 103 17.20 -9.07 19.75
CA HIS A 103 16.06 -9.95 19.46
C HIS A 103 15.16 -9.29 18.40
N ILE A 104 14.67 -10.10 17.46
CA ILE A 104 13.74 -9.65 16.43
C ILE A 104 12.40 -10.29 16.75
N ASP A 105 11.41 -9.49 17.13
CA ASP A 105 10.06 -9.98 17.37
C ASP A 105 9.41 -10.29 16.02
N LEU A 106 9.22 -11.58 15.72
CA LEU A 106 8.71 -12.00 14.43
C LEU A 106 7.19 -11.89 14.39
N TYR A 107 6.64 -11.66 13.20
CA TYR A 107 5.20 -11.81 13.02
C TYR A 107 4.73 -13.22 13.37
N SER A 108 5.54 -14.25 13.14
CA SER A 108 5.22 -15.64 13.50
C SER A 108 5.07 -15.84 15.00
N ASP A 109 5.85 -15.13 15.82
CA ASP A 109 5.79 -15.26 17.28
C ASP A 109 4.47 -14.69 17.85
N ILE A 110 3.89 -13.71 17.15
CA ILE A 110 2.69 -12.97 17.59
C ILE A 110 1.41 -13.54 16.95
N TYR A 111 1.47 -13.84 15.65
CA TYR A 111 0.33 -14.21 14.82
C TYR A 111 0.33 -15.69 14.40
N GLY A 112 1.34 -16.45 14.83
CA GLY A 112 1.54 -17.87 14.53
C GLY A 112 2.35 -18.12 13.25
N ASP A 113 2.97 -19.30 13.17
CA ASP A 113 3.89 -19.69 12.09
C ASP A 113 3.26 -19.61 10.69
N ASN A 114 1.94 -19.81 10.61
CA ASN A 114 1.19 -19.80 9.36
C ASN A 114 0.90 -18.38 8.84
N ILE A 115 1.41 -17.30 9.46
CA ILE A 115 1.15 -15.93 9.02
C ILE A 115 1.79 -15.62 7.65
N PHE A 116 2.90 -16.26 7.33
CA PHE A 116 3.62 -16.01 6.07
C PHE A 116 3.08 -16.86 4.92
N ILE A 117 3.13 -16.31 3.72
CA ILE A 117 2.84 -17.02 2.47
C ILE A 117 3.91 -16.69 1.44
N LYS A 118 4.40 -17.70 0.72
CA LYS A 118 5.47 -17.56 -0.27
C LYS A 118 4.93 -17.74 -1.68
N ALA A 119 5.68 -17.27 -2.68
CA ALA A 119 5.27 -17.33 -4.08
C ALA A 119 4.94 -18.76 -4.56
N TYR A 120 5.74 -19.76 -4.13
CA TYR A 120 5.53 -21.16 -4.53
C TYR A 120 4.29 -21.80 -3.91
N GLU A 121 3.70 -21.19 -2.88
CA GLU A 121 2.45 -21.63 -2.25
C GLU A 121 1.23 -21.03 -2.96
N ILE A 122 1.38 -19.82 -3.51
CA ILE A 122 0.35 -19.14 -4.31
C ILE A 122 0.25 -19.76 -5.70
N LYS A 123 1.40 -20.00 -6.35
CA LYS A 123 1.50 -20.42 -7.75
C LYS A 123 0.66 -21.65 -8.14
N PRO A 124 0.54 -22.72 -7.32
CA PRO A 124 -0.26 -23.89 -7.68
C PRO A 124 -1.78 -23.65 -7.58
N ASN A 125 -2.21 -22.69 -6.76
CA ASN A 125 -3.63 -22.42 -6.50
C ASN A 125 -3.92 -20.91 -6.48
N PRO A 126 -3.62 -20.18 -7.57
CA PRO A 126 -3.66 -18.71 -7.58
C PRO A 126 -5.06 -18.15 -7.30
N SER A 127 -6.11 -18.90 -7.62
CA SER A 127 -7.50 -18.52 -7.40
C SER A 127 -7.92 -18.52 -5.93
N LYS A 128 -7.13 -19.10 -5.03
CA LYS A 128 -7.36 -19.01 -3.58
C LYS A 128 -6.89 -17.68 -3.00
N PHE A 129 -6.17 -16.87 -3.78
CA PHE A 129 -5.48 -15.69 -3.27
C PHE A 129 -5.89 -14.39 -3.99
N ILE A 130 -5.81 -13.31 -3.23
CA ILE A 130 -5.64 -11.95 -3.73
C ILE A 130 -4.27 -11.48 -3.24
N LEU A 131 -3.42 -11.00 -4.14
CA LEU A 131 -2.07 -10.54 -3.81
C LEU A 131 -2.00 -9.02 -3.87
N HIS A 132 -1.64 -8.38 -2.77
CA HIS A 132 -1.31 -6.96 -2.78
C HIS A 132 0.16 -6.79 -3.17
N LEU A 133 0.44 -6.06 -4.25
CA LEU A 133 1.79 -5.68 -4.67
C LEU A 133 1.87 -4.18 -4.89
N ASN A 134 3.00 -3.58 -4.49
CA ASN A 134 3.35 -2.22 -4.89
C ASN A 134 4.24 -2.22 -6.14
N PHE A 135 4.45 -1.02 -6.70
CA PHE A 135 5.25 -0.81 -7.90
C PHE A 135 6.68 -1.36 -7.75
N TYR A 136 7.32 -1.12 -6.59
CA TYR A 136 8.68 -1.59 -6.32
C TYR A 136 8.81 -3.10 -6.12
N ASP A 137 7.70 -3.84 -6.11
CA ASP A 137 7.66 -5.29 -5.92
C ASP A 137 7.12 -6.01 -7.15
N LEU A 138 7.05 -5.34 -8.32
CA LEU A 138 6.63 -5.96 -9.58
C LEU A 138 7.53 -7.13 -9.99
N ASN A 139 8.78 -7.17 -9.53
CA ASN A 139 9.69 -8.30 -9.74
C ASN A 139 9.14 -9.61 -9.17
N GLU A 140 8.27 -9.57 -8.16
CA GLU A 140 7.68 -10.77 -7.54
C GLU A 140 6.78 -11.55 -8.53
N LEU A 141 6.34 -10.91 -9.63
CA LEU A 141 5.63 -11.60 -10.71
C LEU A 141 6.47 -12.73 -11.33
N ILE A 142 7.81 -12.63 -11.29
CA ILE A 142 8.72 -13.68 -11.77
C ILE A 142 8.57 -14.97 -10.96
N ASP A 143 8.42 -14.85 -9.64
CA ASP A 143 8.29 -15.97 -8.73
C ASP A 143 6.85 -16.49 -8.66
N VAL A 144 5.88 -15.58 -8.60
CA VAL A 144 4.44 -15.92 -8.49
C VAL A 144 3.93 -16.54 -9.79
N GLN A 145 4.44 -16.09 -10.95
CA GLN A 145 4.05 -16.55 -12.29
C GLN A 145 2.53 -16.65 -12.46
N PRO A 146 1.80 -15.52 -12.33
CA PRO A 146 0.35 -15.54 -12.47
C PRO A 146 -0.07 -16.13 -13.82
N PRO A 147 -1.14 -16.95 -13.87
CA PRO A 147 -1.69 -17.41 -15.13
C PRO A 147 -2.05 -16.24 -16.05
N ARG A 148 -1.79 -16.38 -17.36
CA ARG A 148 -2.19 -15.36 -18.35
C ARG A 148 -3.69 -15.06 -18.25
N GLY A 149 -4.05 -13.79 -18.39
CA GLY A 149 -5.41 -13.30 -18.18
C GLY A 149 -5.78 -13.08 -16.71
N SER A 150 -4.87 -13.28 -15.76
CA SER A 150 -5.03 -12.84 -14.37
C SER A 150 -5.16 -11.33 -14.27
N TYR A 151 -5.79 -10.85 -13.20
CA TYR A 151 -6.13 -9.44 -13.05
C TYR A 151 -5.05 -8.65 -12.30
N TYR A 152 -4.79 -7.43 -12.75
CA TYR A 152 -4.03 -6.41 -12.03
C TYR A 152 -4.89 -5.16 -11.88
N PHE A 153 -5.34 -4.89 -10.65
CA PHE A 153 -6.07 -3.68 -10.29
C PHE A 153 -5.10 -2.63 -9.76
N ASN A 154 -4.89 -1.55 -10.51
CA ASN A 154 -4.15 -0.39 -10.05
C ASN A 154 -5.11 0.59 -9.37
N LEU A 155 -5.18 0.49 -8.04
CA LEU A 155 -6.03 1.31 -7.16
C LEU A 155 -5.24 2.51 -6.61
N LYS A 156 -4.30 3.05 -7.39
CA LYS A 156 -3.54 4.26 -7.09
C LYS A 156 -4.07 5.43 -7.89
N THR A 157 -3.81 6.64 -7.40
CA THR A 157 -4.06 7.86 -8.16
C THR A 157 -3.18 7.90 -9.42
N GLU A 158 -3.66 8.60 -10.44
CA GLU A 158 -2.90 8.88 -11.65
C GLU A 158 -1.57 9.60 -11.37
N PRO A 159 -0.56 9.43 -12.25
CA PRO A 159 0.65 10.23 -12.20
C PRO A 159 0.38 11.72 -12.11
N ILE A 160 1.10 12.41 -11.23
CA ILE A 160 0.99 13.86 -11.03
C ILE A 160 2.20 14.58 -11.65
N ASP A 161 3.28 13.84 -11.91
CA ASP A 161 4.54 14.34 -12.45
C ASP A 161 5.14 13.36 -13.48
N GLU A 162 6.21 13.80 -14.16
CA GLU A 162 6.93 12.99 -15.16
C GLU A 162 7.48 11.68 -14.59
N SER A 163 7.90 11.69 -13.31
CA SER A 163 8.38 10.50 -12.61
C SER A 163 7.27 9.44 -12.53
N GLY A 164 6.06 9.84 -12.13
CA GLY A 164 4.90 8.96 -12.08
C GLY A 164 4.51 8.42 -13.45
N GLU A 165 4.63 9.23 -14.51
CA GLU A 165 4.34 8.77 -15.88
C GLU A 165 5.33 7.69 -16.32
N LEU A 166 6.61 7.84 -15.95
CA LEU A 166 7.62 6.82 -16.21
C LEU A 166 7.35 5.54 -15.41
N GLU A 167 6.97 5.66 -14.13
CA GLU A 167 6.55 4.50 -13.32
C GLU A 167 5.35 3.78 -13.96
N GLU A 168 4.35 4.51 -14.45
CA GLU A 168 3.20 3.90 -15.13
C GLU A 168 3.60 3.18 -16.43
N LYS A 169 4.50 3.75 -17.22
CA LYS A 169 5.06 3.08 -18.42
C LYS A 169 5.76 1.77 -18.06
N VAL A 170 6.57 1.76 -17.00
CA VAL A 170 7.25 0.54 -16.52
C VAL A 170 6.21 -0.48 -16.07
N LEU A 171 5.21 -0.07 -15.29
CA LEU A 171 4.13 -0.95 -14.83
C LEU A 171 3.43 -1.62 -16.02
N LEU A 172 3.00 -0.85 -17.03
CA LEU A 172 2.29 -1.38 -18.20
C LEU A 172 3.14 -2.39 -19.00
N ASN A 173 4.46 -2.19 -19.06
CA ASN A 173 5.38 -3.17 -19.66
C ASN A 173 5.39 -4.50 -18.89
N TRP A 174 5.40 -4.46 -17.55
CA TRP A 174 5.28 -5.66 -16.72
C TRP A 174 3.93 -6.36 -16.93
N ILE A 175 2.83 -5.60 -16.96
CA ILE A 175 1.49 -6.15 -17.24
C ILE A 175 1.48 -6.88 -18.57
N SER A 176 2.00 -6.24 -19.63
CA SER A 176 2.06 -6.81 -20.97
C SER A 176 2.90 -8.09 -21.01
N MET A 177 4.10 -8.06 -20.41
CA MET A 177 5.03 -9.18 -20.38
C MET A 177 4.42 -10.44 -19.72
N PHE A 178 3.64 -10.27 -18.66
CA PHE A 178 2.96 -11.37 -17.97
C PHE A 178 1.56 -11.68 -18.53
N GLY A 179 1.06 -10.90 -19.50
CA GLY A 179 -0.25 -11.07 -20.09
C GLY A 179 -1.39 -10.88 -19.09
N LEU A 180 -1.28 -9.86 -18.24
CA LEU A 180 -2.29 -9.53 -17.22
C LEU A 180 -3.40 -8.63 -17.79
N GLN A 181 -4.61 -8.78 -17.27
CA GLN A 181 -5.72 -7.85 -17.52
C GLN A 181 -5.56 -6.65 -16.58
N TYR A 182 -5.29 -5.49 -17.15
CA TYR A 182 -5.07 -4.26 -16.40
C TYR A 182 -6.36 -3.47 -16.23
N GLU A 183 -6.68 -3.13 -14.99
CA GLU A 183 -7.81 -2.30 -14.62
C GLU A 183 -7.28 -1.16 -13.74
N LYS A 184 -7.59 0.08 -14.08
CA LYS A 184 -7.20 1.27 -13.31
C LYS A 184 -8.43 1.87 -12.66
N GLU A 185 -8.28 2.36 -11.43
CA GLU A 185 -9.34 3.13 -10.78
C GLU A 185 -9.47 4.49 -11.47
N ASP A 186 -10.59 4.72 -12.18
CA ASP A 186 -10.90 6.00 -12.84
C ASP A 186 -11.44 7.06 -11.86
N TYR A 187 -11.67 6.69 -10.60
CA TYR A 187 -12.26 7.55 -9.57
C TYR A 187 -11.18 8.07 -8.62
N HIS A 188 -10.76 9.31 -8.82
CA HIS A 188 -9.79 9.99 -7.96
C HIS A 188 -10.47 10.51 -6.68
N ALA A 189 -9.99 10.05 -5.52
CA ALA A 189 -10.21 10.72 -4.24
C ALA A 189 -8.88 11.32 -3.78
N SER A 190 -8.74 12.65 -3.89
CA SER A 190 -7.54 13.36 -3.46
C SER A 190 -7.33 13.20 -1.95
N GLY A 191 -6.09 13.00 -1.52
CA GLY A 191 -5.71 13.13 -0.11
C GLY A 191 -5.65 14.59 0.36
N HIS A 192 -5.76 15.56 -0.55
CA HIS A 192 -5.75 16.98 -0.26
C HIS A 192 -7.17 17.55 -0.23
N ALA A 193 -7.41 18.49 0.68
CA ALA A 193 -8.66 19.24 0.72
C ALA A 193 -8.85 20.05 -0.58
N SER A 194 -10.09 20.14 -1.07
CA SER A 194 -10.39 20.93 -2.26
C SER A 194 -10.19 22.43 -1.99
N ARG A 195 -10.05 23.24 -3.05
CA ARG A 195 -10.00 24.71 -2.91
C ARG A 195 -11.17 25.25 -2.07
N LYS A 196 -12.37 24.74 -2.30
CA LYS A 196 -13.57 25.14 -1.57
C LYS A 196 -13.45 24.82 -0.09
N ASP A 197 -13.06 23.59 0.24
CA ASP A 197 -12.91 23.14 1.63
C ASP A 197 -11.81 23.90 2.37
N ILE A 198 -10.68 24.18 1.69
CA ILE A 198 -9.59 24.99 2.25
C ILE A 198 -10.08 26.41 2.57
N ILE A 199 -10.79 27.05 1.63
CA ILE A 199 -11.34 28.40 1.84
C ILE A 199 -12.37 28.42 2.99
N GLU A 200 -13.27 27.43 3.04
CA GLU A 200 -14.26 27.31 4.10
C GLU A 200 -13.61 27.06 5.47
N MET A 201 -12.60 26.19 5.52
CA MET A 201 -11.80 25.93 6.72
C MET A 201 -11.12 27.21 7.22
N ILE A 202 -10.46 27.97 6.35
CA ILE A 202 -9.79 29.23 6.72
C ILE A 202 -10.81 30.24 7.26
N LYS A 203 -11.96 30.40 6.59
CA LYS A 203 -13.04 31.30 7.05
C LYS A 203 -13.58 30.91 8.42
N LYS A 204 -13.73 29.61 8.68
CA LYS A 204 -14.24 29.08 9.95
C LYS A 204 -13.25 29.25 11.10
N ILE A 205 -11.96 29.01 10.84
CA ILE A 205 -10.89 29.19 11.83
C ILE A 205 -10.65 30.68 12.11
N ASN A 206 -10.79 31.52 11.08
CA ASN A 206 -10.48 32.95 11.11
C ASN A 206 -9.11 33.25 11.74
N PRO A 207 -8.01 32.69 11.17
CA PRO A 207 -6.68 32.85 11.77
C PRO A 207 -6.24 34.31 11.71
N LYS A 208 -5.42 34.76 12.68
CA LYS A 208 -4.80 36.09 12.64
C LYS A 208 -3.75 36.20 11.52
N HIS A 209 -2.97 35.14 11.31
CA HIS A 209 -1.97 35.02 10.27
C HIS A 209 -2.14 33.70 9.53
N LEU A 210 -2.06 33.73 8.20
CA LEU A 210 -2.17 32.54 7.35
C LEU A 210 -0.83 32.30 6.62
N PHE A 211 -0.29 31.09 6.76
CA PHE A 211 0.95 30.66 6.10
C PHE A 211 0.66 29.44 5.22
N PRO A 212 0.47 29.60 3.90
CA PRO A 212 0.28 28.49 2.99
C PRO A 212 1.57 27.66 2.85
N VAL A 213 1.59 26.46 3.41
CA VAL A 213 2.69 25.51 3.27
C VAL A 213 2.27 24.32 2.42
N HIS A 214 3.24 23.59 1.87
CA HIS A 214 3.00 22.42 1.01
C HIS A 214 2.23 22.74 -0.30
N THR A 215 2.45 23.94 -0.85
CA THR A 215 1.90 24.42 -2.13
C THR A 215 2.98 25.14 -2.93
N GLU A 216 2.93 25.02 -4.26
CA GLU A 216 3.79 25.79 -5.17
C GLU A 216 3.19 27.17 -5.51
N ASN A 217 1.91 27.39 -5.20
CA ASN A 217 1.14 28.56 -5.63
C ASN A 217 0.52 29.30 -4.43
N PRO A 218 1.33 29.81 -3.47
CA PRO A 218 0.84 30.50 -2.28
C PRO A 218 0.03 31.76 -2.61
N GLU A 219 0.23 32.34 -3.79
CA GLU A 219 -0.46 33.54 -4.26
C GLU A 219 -1.97 33.35 -4.49
N LEU A 220 -2.42 32.10 -4.70
CA LEU A 220 -3.83 31.75 -4.92
C LEU A 220 -4.70 31.87 -3.67
N PHE A 221 -4.12 32.07 -2.48
CA PHE A 221 -4.86 32.25 -1.23
C PHE A 221 -5.41 33.69 -1.13
N PRO A 222 -6.74 33.88 -1.16
CA PRO A 222 -7.37 35.20 -1.35
C PRO A 222 -7.57 35.98 -0.04
N PHE A 223 -6.76 35.72 1.00
CA PHE A 223 -6.93 36.33 2.32
C PHE A 223 -5.88 37.41 2.57
N HIS A 224 -6.29 38.55 3.13
CA HIS A 224 -5.42 39.72 3.35
C HIS A 224 -4.27 39.45 4.33
N ASN A 225 -4.46 38.52 5.25
CA ASN A 225 -3.49 38.14 6.28
C ASN A 225 -2.62 36.94 5.87
N THR A 226 -2.53 36.65 4.57
CA THR A 226 -1.71 35.57 4.03
C THR A 226 -0.27 36.05 3.83
N GLU A 227 0.70 35.34 4.43
CA GLU A 227 2.10 35.46 4.06
C GLU A 227 2.36 34.63 2.80
N LYS A 228 2.61 35.30 1.68
CA LYS A 228 2.83 34.66 0.38
C LYS A 228 4.31 34.35 0.12
N ASN A 229 5.22 35.03 0.81
CA ASN A 229 6.66 34.92 0.59
C ASN A 229 7.34 34.20 1.78
N ILE A 230 7.00 32.92 1.95
CA ILE A 230 7.54 32.12 3.04
C ILE A 230 8.98 31.67 2.73
N ILE A 231 9.93 32.26 3.45
CA ILE A 231 11.35 31.89 3.43
C ILE A 231 11.62 30.77 4.44
N LYS A 232 12.20 29.66 3.97
CA LYS A 232 12.62 28.52 4.80
C LYS A 232 13.65 28.97 5.85
N GLY A 233 13.40 28.61 7.12
CA GLY A 233 14.31 28.92 8.24
C GLY A 233 14.18 30.33 8.82
N LYS A 234 13.39 31.22 8.19
CA LYS A 234 13.08 32.55 8.74
C LYS A 234 12.13 32.42 9.94
N LYS A 235 12.39 33.20 10.99
CA LYS A 235 11.46 33.38 12.12
C LYS A 235 10.46 34.46 11.75
N TYR A 236 9.17 34.19 11.99
CA TYR A 236 8.09 35.15 11.82
C TYR A 236 7.60 35.54 13.20
N GLN A 237 7.44 36.84 13.45
CA GLN A 237 6.82 37.34 14.67
C GLN A 237 5.31 37.22 14.51
N MET A 238 4.65 36.61 15.50
CA MET A 238 3.21 36.35 15.54
C MET A 238 2.49 37.29 16.51
#